data_AF-A0A5C2S4V2-F1
#
_entry.id   AF-A0A5C2S4V2-F1
#
_cell.length_a   1.000
_cell.length_b   1.000
_cell.length_c   1.000
_cell.angle_alpha   90.00
_cell.angle_beta   90.00
_cell.angle_gamma   90.00
#
_symmetry.space_group_name_H-M   'P 1'
#
loop_
_entity.id
_entity.type
_entity.pdbx_description
1 polymer ?
#
loop_
_entity_poly.entity_id
_entity_poly.type
_entity_poly.pdbx_seq_one_letter_code
_entity_poly.pdbx_strand_id
1 'polypeptide(L)'
;MMGDDESELERVNVKACEILHHIARTPSFARVIKKFSVRAYFKMHAGEVALKEALLVMTGVTSFRYEGRCPLPNAAVLDALAQSSGDLLGCHTDRPRLVQATPSADLASSVQSHAVWRCPVRSLLGLQELEIILPPSRDDLELIFHHCTALRYVTRGLFMRENSRFMELLKAHPEALQRLVAFKLFFGHTDLLTREQTAVLAKFLRGRKTLRMLDLADNDINMEEGA
;
A
#
# COMPACT_ATOMS: atom_id res chain seq x y z
N MET A 1 -12.17 -21.30 -21.61
CA MET A 1 -11.55 -20.28 -22.49
C MET A 1 -10.66 -19.39 -21.64
N MET A 2 -9.47 -19.85 -21.23
CA MET A 2 -8.54 -19.07 -20.38
C MET A 2 -7.18 -18.79 -21.06
N GLY A 3 -6.97 -19.26 -22.29
CA GLY A 3 -5.66 -19.18 -22.96
C GLY A 3 -5.34 -17.82 -23.59
N ASP A 4 -6.35 -17.08 -24.04
CA ASP A 4 -6.13 -15.82 -24.76
C ASP A 4 -5.73 -14.69 -23.80
N ASP A 5 -6.38 -14.60 -22.63
CA ASP A 5 -6.11 -13.59 -21.59
C ASP A 5 -4.69 -13.70 -21.01
N GLU A 6 -4.20 -14.93 -20.82
CA GLU A 6 -2.84 -15.16 -20.28
C GLU A 6 -1.76 -14.65 -21.25
N SER A 7 -1.98 -14.82 -22.56
CA SER A 7 -1.05 -14.38 -23.60
C SER A 7 -0.98 -12.86 -23.74
N GLU A 8 -2.11 -12.17 -23.60
CA GLU A 8 -2.16 -10.71 -23.65
C GLU A 8 -1.44 -10.10 -22.45
N LEU A 9 -1.68 -10.67 -21.28
CA LEU A 9 -1.08 -10.24 -20.04
C LEU A 9 0.46 -10.41 -20.04
N GLU A 10 0.96 -11.52 -20.58
CA GLU A 10 2.41 -11.73 -20.73
C GLU A 10 3.04 -10.62 -21.59
N ARG A 11 2.37 -10.22 -22.68
CA ARG A 11 2.83 -9.12 -23.54
C ARG A 11 2.84 -7.77 -22.81
N VAL A 12 1.82 -7.51 -21.98
CA VAL A 12 1.79 -6.29 -21.14
C VAL A 12 2.95 -6.29 -20.15
N ASN A 13 3.25 -7.45 -19.56
CA ASN A 13 4.34 -7.59 -18.60
C ASN A 13 5.72 -7.34 -19.23
N VAL A 14 5.96 -7.88 -20.43
CA VAL A 14 7.22 -7.63 -21.18
C VAL A 14 7.41 -6.14 -21.42
N LYS A 15 6.37 -5.45 -21.91
CA LYS A 15 6.42 -3.99 -22.14
C LYS A 15 6.69 -3.21 -20.85
N ALA A 16 6.08 -3.60 -19.74
CA ALA A 16 6.34 -2.97 -18.44
C ALA A 16 7.81 -3.11 -18.01
N CYS A 17 8.41 -4.30 -18.20
CA CYS A 17 9.84 -4.51 -17.96
C CYS A 17 10.73 -3.66 -18.87
N GLU A 18 10.40 -3.53 -20.15
CA GLU A 18 11.14 -2.66 -21.09
C GLU A 18 11.13 -1.20 -20.64
N ILE A 19 9.98 -0.69 -20.19
CA ILE A 19 9.84 0.67 -19.65
C ILE A 19 10.71 0.84 -18.40
N LEU A 20 10.68 -0.12 -17.46
CA LEU A 20 11.50 -0.09 -16.25
C LEU A 20 13.00 -0.05 -16.58
N HIS A 21 13.44 -0.88 -17.52
CA HIS A 21 14.83 -0.85 -17.98
C HIS A 21 15.19 0.45 -18.71
N HIS A 22 14.27 1.04 -19.47
CA HIS A 22 14.49 2.35 -20.10
C HIS A 22 14.68 3.45 -19.05
N ILE A 23 13.86 3.45 -18.00
CA ILE A 23 14.02 4.37 -16.84
C ILE A 23 15.39 4.15 -16.20
N ALA A 24 15.74 2.90 -15.89
CA ALA A 24 17.02 2.53 -15.27
C ALA A 24 18.24 3.02 -16.08
N ARG A 25 18.15 2.97 -17.42
CA ARG A 25 19.22 3.40 -18.34
C ARG A 25 19.23 4.89 -18.65
N THR A 26 18.21 5.64 -18.25
CA THR A 26 18.04 7.06 -18.63
C THR A 26 17.88 7.95 -17.39
N PRO A 27 18.98 8.26 -16.65
CA PRO A 27 18.89 9.01 -15.39
C PRO A 27 18.25 10.40 -15.52
N SER A 28 18.43 11.08 -16.66
CA SER A 28 17.80 12.37 -16.92
C SER A 28 16.27 12.27 -16.96
N PHE A 29 15.75 11.21 -17.56
CA PHE A 29 14.32 10.89 -17.57
C PHE A 29 13.84 10.46 -16.19
N ALA A 30 14.59 9.60 -15.49
CA ALA A 30 14.22 9.14 -14.15
C ALA A 30 14.01 10.30 -13.16
N ARG A 31 14.79 11.38 -13.25
CA ARG A 31 14.69 12.57 -12.37
C ARG A 31 13.37 13.33 -12.48
N VAL A 32 12.69 13.26 -13.63
CA VAL A 32 11.40 13.94 -13.83
C VAL A 32 10.22 13.14 -13.29
N ILE A 33 10.41 11.85 -12.97
CA ILE A 33 9.36 10.98 -12.44
C ILE A 33 9.14 11.31 -10.95
N LYS A 34 7.99 11.92 -10.64
CA LYS A 34 7.58 12.25 -9.26
C LYS A 34 6.59 11.25 -8.67
N LYS A 35 5.74 10.68 -9.52
CA LYS A 35 4.69 9.74 -9.13
C LYS A 35 4.88 8.46 -9.91
N PHE A 36 4.94 7.33 -9.20
CA PHE A 36 5.19 6.04 -9.80
C PHE A 36 4.20 5.01 -9.26
N SER A 37 3.58 4.24 -10.16
CA SER A 37 2.58 3.24 -9.81
C SER A 37 2.87 1.92 -10.52
N VAL A 38 2.80 0.82 -9.79
CA VAL A 38 2.97 -0.54 -10.28
C VAL A 38 1.67 -1.28 -10.10
N ARG A 39 1.23 -1.99 -11.15
CA ARG A 39 0.11 -2.94 -11.10
C ARG A 39 0.67 -4.37 -11.23
N ALA A 40 0.78 -5.09 -10.12
CA ALA A 40 1.39 -6.41 -9.98
C ALA A 40 0.34 -7.49 -9.70
N TYR A 41 -0.57 -7.71 -10.63
CA TYR A 41 -1.63 -8.71 -10.45
C TYR A 41 -1.16 -10.15 -10.74
N PHE A 42 0.00 -10.32 -11.39
CA PHE A 42 0.47 -11.62 -11.88
C PHE A 42 1.98 -11.77 -11.78
N LYS A 43 2.45 -13.00 -11.57
CA LYS A 43 3.88 -13.31 -11.38
C LYS A 43 4.73 -12.78 -12.53
N MET A 44 5.60 -11.82 -12.22
CA MET A 44 6.70 -11.38 -13.06
C MET A 44 8.01 -11.87 -12.45
N HIS A 45 8.70 -12.80 -13.11
CA HIS A 45 10.02 -13.23 -12.64
C HIS A 45 11.12 -12.18 -12.88
N ALA A 46 11.05 -11.43 -14.00
CA ALA A 46 12.04 -10.40 -14.34
C ALA A 46 11.66 -8.98 -13.84
N GLY A 47 10.38 -8.77 -13.50
CA GLY A 47 9.85 -7.45 -13.14
C GLY A 47 10.43 -6.86 -11.86
N GLU A 48 10.71 -7.68 -10.85
CA GLU A 48 11.25 -7.18 -9.57
C GLU A 48 12.64 -6.55 -9.71
N VAL A 49 13.52 -7.19 -10.48
CA VAL A 49 14.89 -6.70 -10.70
C VAL A 49 14.85 -5.37 -11.46
N ALA A 50 14.08 -5.32 -12.55
CA ALA A 50 13.90 -4.10 -13.34
C ALA A 50 13.27 -2.97 -12.50
N LEU A 51 12.30 -3.28 -11.65
CA LEU A 51 11.64 -2.32 -10.76
C LEU A 51 12.63 -1.73 -9.75
N LYS A 52 13.42 -2.58 -9.10
CA LYS A 52 14.46 -2.16 -8.16
C LYS A 52 15.46 -1.22 -8.85
N GLU A 53 15.98 -1.61 -10.02
CA GLU A 53 16.96 -0.80 -10.76
C GLU A 53 16.39 0.56 -11.17
N ALA A 54 15.14 0.59 -11.64
CA ALA A 54 14.45 1.83 -11.97
C ALA A 54 14.30 2.72 -10.72
N LEU A 55 13.87 2.17 -9.59
CA LEU A 55 13.71 2.94 -8.34
C LEU A 55 15.03 3.57 -7.87
N LEU A 56 16.15 2.86 -7.97
CA LEU A 56 17.46 3.41 -7.56
C LEU A 56 17.87 4.66 -8.32
N VAL A 57 17.44 4.83 -9.58
CA VAL A 57 17.76 6.03 -10.37
C VAL A 57 16.69 7.12 -10.28
N MET A 58 15.50 6.81 -9.77
CA MET A 58 14.40 7.77 -9.60
C MET A 58 14.52 8.57 -8.30
N THR A 59 15.57 9.39 -8.15
CA THR A 59 15.93 10.11 -6.91
C THR A 59 15.00 11.28 -6.53
N GLY A 60 13.75 11.27 -7.00
CA GLY A 60 12.78 12.34 -6.74
C GLY A 60 11.36 11.81 -6.71
N VAL A 61 11.17 10.51 -6.44
CA VAL A 61 9.84 9.93 -6.28
C VAL A 61 9.24 10.47 -5.01
N THR A 62 8.16 11.21 -5.17
CA THR A 62 7.39 11.74 -4.06
C THR A 62 6.12 10.93 -3.83
N SER A 63 5.74 10.03 -4.72
CA SER A 63 4.55 9.20 -4.55
C SER A 63 4.75 7.83 -5.19
N PHE A 64 4.52 6.76 -4.42
CA PHE A 64 4.63 5.39 -4.89
C PHE A 64 3.32 4.62 -4.66
N ARG A 65 2.94 3.80 -5.62
CA ARG A 65 1.75 2.96 -5.54
C ARG A 65 2.05 1.58 -6.08
N TYR A 66 1.58 0.56 -5.40
CA TYR A 66 1.80 -0.85 -5.70
C TYR A 66 0.48 -1.63 -5.59
N GLU A 67 -0.29 -1.66 -6.67
CA GLU A 67 -1.56 -2.37 -6.74
C GLU A 67 -1.29 -3.81 -7.20
N GLY A 68 -1.38 -4.83 -6.35
CA GLY A 68 -1.21 -6.19 -6.79
C GLY A 68 -0.98 -7.23 -5.68
N ARG A 69 -0.99 -8.52 -6.08
CA ARG A 69 -0.69 -9.68 -5.22
C ARG A 69 0.64 -10.34 -5.57
N CYS A 70 1.13 -10.20 -6.79
CA CYS A 70 2.27 -10.97 -7.24
C CYS A 70 3.04 -10.27 -8.38
N PRO A 71 4.37 -10.16 -8.30
CA PRO A 71 5.13 -10.37 -7.07
C PRO A 71 4.71 -9.35 -6.00
N LEU A 72 5.16 -9.55 -4.77
CA LEU A 72 5.11 -8.46 -3.80
C LEU A 72 6.45 -7.71 -3.86
N PRO A 73 6.51 -6.42 -3.52
CA PRO A 73 7.78 -5.72 -3.49
C PRO A 73 8.67 -6.32 -2.39
N ASN A 74 9.74 -7.01 -2.78
CA ASN A 74 10.70 -7.58 -1.84
C ASN A 74 11.47 -6.47 -1.08
N ALA A 75 12.24 -6.85 -0.05
CA ALA A 75 13.00 -5.90 0.76
C ALA A 75 13.93 -5.00 -0.07
N ALA A 76 14.53 -5.52 -1.14
CA ALA A 76 15.42 -4.74 -2.01
C ALA A 76 14.67 -3.67 -2.82
N VAL A 77 13.43 -3.94 -3.25
CA VAL A 77 12.57 -2.93 -3.90
C VAL A 77 12.21 -1.82 -2.93
N LEU A 78 11.89 -2.17 -1.69
CA LEU A 78 11.51 -1.20 -0.66
C LEU A 78 12.70 -0.37 -0.17
N ASP A 79 13.88 -0.97 -0.04
CA ASP A 79 15.12 -0.25 0.27
C ASP A 79 15.50 0.69 -0.88
N ALA A 80 15.34 0.27 -2.14
CA ALA A 80 15.53 1.14 -3.30
C ALA A 80 14.54 2.31 -3.28
N LEU A 81 13.27 2.07 -2.95
CA LEU A 81 12.27 3.12 -2.81
C LEU A 81 12.66 4.13 -1.71
N ALA A 82 13.10 3.65 -0.55
CA ALA A 82 13.56 4.50 0.55
C ALA A 82 14.73 5.39 0.15
N GLN A 83 15.71 4.84 -0.59
CA GLN A 83 16.84 5.60 -1.14
C GLN A 83 16.40 6.63 -2.19
N SER A 84 15.45 6.24 -3.04
CA SER A 84 14.93 7.08 -4.14
C SER A 84 14.12 8.29 -3.66
N SER A 85 13.55 8.19 -2.46
CA SER A 85 12.73 9.25 -1.85
C SER A 85 13.56 10.43 -1.35
N GLY A 86 14.89 10.26 -1.25
CA GLY A 86 15.85 11.26 -0.75
C GLY A 86 15.70 11.57 0.74
N ASP A 87 16.71 12.24 1.32
CA ASP A 87 16.67 12.84 2.67
C ASP A 87 15.70 14.05 2.76
N LEU A 88 14.88 14.29 1.74
CA LEU A 88 13.86 15.34 1.66
C LEU A 88 12.66 15.12 2.62
N LEU A 89 12.83 14.32 3.66
CA LEU A 89 11.91 14.26 4.80
C LEU A 89 12.02 15.52 5.70
N GLY A 90 13.01 16.38 5.46
CA GLY A 90 12.98 17.77 5.88
C GLY A 90 12.42 18.66 4.77
N CYS A 91 11.30 19.33 5.05
CA CYS A 91 10.82 20.53 4.34
C CYS A 91 10.03 20.34 3.03
N HIS A 92 8.70 20.35 3.18
CA HIS A 92 7.69 20.89 2.25
C HIS A 92 7.40 20.22 0.88
N THR A 93 6.18 19.66 0.82
CA THR A 93 5.15 19.74 -0.23
C THR A 93 4.85 18.59 -1.19
N ASP A 94 5.59 17.48 -1.24
CA ASP A 94 5.08 16.29 -1.93
C ASP A 94 5.38 15.01 -1.15
N ARG A 95 4.35 14.19 -0.91
CA ARG A 95 4.31 13.24 0.21
C ARG A 95 4.43 11.79 -0.27
N PRO A 96 5.42 11.01 0.23
CA PRO A 96 5.53 9.60 -0.09
C PRO A 96 4.24 8.89 0.32
N ARG A 97 3.53 8.40 -0.70
CA ARG A 97 2.42 7.46 -0.59
C ARG A 97 3.01 6.06 -0.76
N LEU A 98 2.53 5.11 0.03
CA LEU A 98 2.62 3.68 -0.27
C LEU A 98 1.19 3.17 -0.35
N VAL A 99 0.80 2.64 -1.50
CA VAL A 99 -0.55 2.12 -1.75
C VAL A 99 -0.44 0.65 -2.10
N GLN A 100 -0.92 -0.26 -1.26
CA GLN A 100 -1.06 -1.67 -1.57
C GLN A 100 -2.53 -1.97 -1.85
N ALA A 101 -2.88 -2.59 -2.98
CA ALA A 101 -4.24 -3.07 -3.23
C ALA A 101 -4.22 -4.49 -3.77
N THR A 102 -5.12 -5.37 -3.33
CA THR A 102 -5.21 -6.72 -3.89
C THR A 102 -6.58 -6.95 -4.56
N PRO A 103 -6.71 -7.65 -5.69
CA PRO A 103 -8.03 -7.96 -6.25
C PRO A 103 -8.56 -9.28 -5.69
N SER A 104 -9.86 -9.35 -5.38
CA SER A 104 -10.54 -10.54 -4.86
C SER A 104 -10.88 -11.52 -5.98
N ALA A 105 -10.36 -12.75 -5.91
CA ALA A 105 -10.95 -13.95 -6.49
C ALA A 105 -10.36 -15.19 -5.78
N ASP A 106 -11.15 -16.24 -5.75
CA ASP A 106 -11.12 -17.39 -4.86
C ASP A 106 -9.82 -18.23 -4.80
N LEU A 107 -9.62 -18.86 -3.63
CA LEU A 107 -8.69 -19.97 -3.33
C LEU A 107 -7.27 -19.90 -3.94
N ALA A 108 -6.36 -19.15 -3.29
CA ALA A 108 -4.93 -19.51 -3.27
C ALA A 108 -4.29 -19.09 -1.93
N SER A 109 -3.52 -20.00 -1.35
CA SER A 109 -3.06 -20.02 0.04
C SER A 109 -2.24 -18.81 0.49
N SER A 110 -2.75 -18.10 1.51
CA SER A 110 -2.15 -17.63 2.80
C SER A 110 -0.65 -17.29 2.96
N VAL A 111 0.24 -17.38 1.96
CA VAL A 111 1.71 -17.33 2.19
C VAL A 111 2.37 -16.09 1.58
N GLN A 112 1.68 -15.31 0.74
CA GLN A 112 2.33 -14.34 -0.14
C GLN A 112 1.74 -12.93 -0.09
N SER A 113 1.63 -12.31 1.10
CA SER A 113 1.45 -10.83 1.15
C SER A 113 2.30 -10.12 2.23
N HIS A 114 3.34 -10.79 2.75
CA HIS A 114 4.18 -10.24 3.83
C HIS A 114 5.24 -9.20 3.41
N ALA A 115 5.39 -8.84 2.14
CA ALA A 115 6.64 -8.19 1.72
C ALA A 115 6.77 -6.72 2.16
N VAL A 116 5.68 -5.95 2.26
CA VAL A 116 5.72 -4.61 2.89
C VAL A 116 6.24 -4.71 4.32
N TRP A 117 5.96 -5.82 5.01
CA TRP A 117 6.31 -6.07 6.39
C TRP A 117 7.68 -6.73 6.58
N ARG A 118 8.25 -7.27 5.50
CA ARG A 118 9.65 -7.69 5.45
C ARG A 118 10.61 -6.51 5.22
N CYS A 119 10.09 -5.32 4.95
CA CYS A 119 10.90 -4.11 4.93
C CYS A 119 11.44 -3.83 6.33
N PRO A 120 12.73 -3.47 6.48
CA PRO A 120 13.20 -2.89 7.71
C PRO A 120 12.33 -1.67 8.06
N VAL A 121 11.66 -1.71 9.20
CA VAL A 121 10.77 -0.64 9.67
C VAL A 121 11.39 0.76 9.59
N ARG A 122 12.72 0.86 9.74
CA ARG A 122 13.49 2.10 9.57
C ARG A 122 13.24 2.81 8.23
N SER A 123 12.98 2.05 7.16
CA SER A 123 12.71 2.57 5.82
C SER A 123 11.33 3.23 5.70
N LEU A 124 10.45 3.01 6.69
CA LEU A 124 9.08 3.56 6.73
C LEU A 124 8.91 4.71 7.72
N LEU A 125 9.94 5.09 8.49
CA LEU A 125 9.82 6.09 9.56
C LEU A 125 9.34 7.46 9.08
N GLY A 126 9.67 7.81 7.83
CA GLY A 126 9.24 9.06 7.19
C GLY A 126 7.89 9.01 6.49
N LEU A 127 7.23 7.85 6.47
CA LEU A 127 6.00 7.66 5.71
C LEU A 127 4.89 8.55 6.28
N GLN A 128 4.33 9.42 5.44
CA GLN A 128 3.22 10.29 5.82
C GLN A 128 1.88 9.75 5.33
N GLU A 129 1.88 8.96 4.26
CA GLU A 129 0.68 8.42 3.65
C GLU A 129 0.80 6.92 3.40
N LEU A 130 -0.14 6.16 3.95
CA LEU A 130 -0.19 4.71 3.86
C LEU A 130 -1.59 4.28 3.44
N GLU A 131 -1.68 3.53 2.36
CA GLU A 131 -2.89 2.93 1.86
C GLU A 131 -2.65 1.42 1.78
N ILE A 132 -3.41 0.65 2.56
CA ILE A 132 -3.34 -0.80 2.61
C ILE A 132 -4.73 -1.35 2.37
N ILE A 133 -4.99 -1.74 1.14
CA ILE A 133 -6.19 -2.42 0.70
C ILE A 133 -5.85 -3.91 0.64
N LEU A 134 -6.49 -4.71 1.51
CA LEU A 134 -6.26 -6.16 1.71
C LEU A 134 -4.89 -6.54 2.28
N PRO A 135 -4.57 -6.15 3.54
CA PRO A 135 -3.43 -6.73 4.24
C PRO A 135 -3.64 -8.22 4.50
N PRO A 136 -2.57 -9.02 4.68
CA PRO A 136 -2.69 -10.46 4.90
C PRO A 136 -2.57 -10.91 6.36
N SER A 137 -2.18 -10.04 7.30
CA SER A 137 -1.91 -10.43 8.70
C SER A 137 -1.92 -9.22 9.67
N ARG A 138 -2.01 -9.51 10.98
CA ARG A 138 -2.13 -8.52 12.09
C ARG A 138 -0.79 -7.97 12.57
N ASP A 139 0.18 -8.85 12.81
CA ASP A 139 1.46 -8.57 13.50
C ASP A 139 2.27 -7.48 12.81
N ASP A 140 2.06 -7.46 11.51
CA ASP A 140 2.64 -6.59 10.54
C ASP A 140 2.19 -5.12 10.76
N LEU A 141 0.88 -4.84 10.89
CA LEU A 141 0.38 -3.46 11.07
C LEU A 141 0.76 -2.86 12.43
N GLU A 142 0.91 -3.69 13.45
CA GLU A 142 1.35 -3.25 14.78
C GLU A 142 2.70 -2.54 14.71
N LEU A 143 3.65 -3.09 13.93
CA LEU A 143 4.96 -2.48 13.72
C LEU A 143 4.84 -1.10 13.04
N ILE A 144 3.98 -0.95 12.04
CA ILE A 144 3.74 0.36 11.41
C ILE A 144 3.17 1.35 12.42
N PHE A 145 2.18 0.95 13.21
CA PHE A 145 1.54 1.83 14.19
C PHE A 145 2.53 2.30 15.26
N HIS A 146 3.45 1.42 15.64
CA HIS A 146 4.48 1.72 16.63
C HIS A 146 5.56 2.66 16.09
N HIS A 147 6.02 2.42 14.86
CA HIS A 147 7.24 3.08 14.36
C HIS A 147 6.98 4.23 13.38
N CYS A 148 5.89 4.20 12.61
CA CYS A 148 5.58 5.22 11.59
C CYS A 148 4.82 6.41 12.20
N THR A 149 5.44 7.10 13.15
CA THR A 149 4.81 8.21 13.91
C THR A 149 4.53 9.45 13.05
N ALA A 150 5.13 9.54 11.86
CA ALA A 150 4.90 10.61 10.90
C ALA A 150 3.63 10.43 10.05
N LEU A 151 2.89 9.30 10.19
CA LEU A 151 1.69 9.04 9.40
C LEU A 151 0.59 10.07 9.64
N ARG A 152 0.06 10.59 8.53
CA ARG A 152 -1.00 11.59 8.46
C ARG A 152 -2.20 11.12 7.65
N TYR A 153 -2.00 10.22 6.69
CA TYR A 153 -3.06 9.72 5.83
C TYR A 153 -3.00 8.20 5.89
N VAL A 154 -4.06 7.59 6.41
CA VAL A 154 -4.18 6.14 6.45
C VAL A 154 -5.45 5.72 5.74
N THR A 155 -5.31 4.84 4.77
CA THR A 155 -6.41 4.18 4.08
C THR A 155 -6.30 2.69 4.34
N ARG A 156 -7.36 2.06 4.83
CA ARG A 156 -7.37 0.60 5.06
C ARG A 156 -8.63 -0.05 4.50
N GLY A 157 -8.43 -1.11 3.71
CA GLY A 157 -9.48 -2.07 3.39
C GLY A 157 -9.73 -3.01 4.56
N LEU A 158 -10.99 -3.15 4.95
CA LEU A 158 -11.50 -3.98 6.02
C LEU A 158 -12.38 -5.10 5.42
N PHE A 159 -12.15 -6.33 5.87
CA PHE A 159 -12.86 -7.54 5.45
C PHE A 159 -13.30 -8.33 6.68
N MET A 160 -14.47 -8.99 6.65
CA MET A 160 -15.13 -9.74 7.75
C MET A 160 -14.22 -10.19 8.90
N ARG A 161 -13.20 -11.01 8.60
CA ARG A 161 -12.35 -11.65 9.61
C ARG A 161 -11.32 -10.72 10.25
N GLU A 162 -11.05 -9.58 9.64
CA GLU A 162 -10.03 -8.64 10.07
C GLU A 162 -10.58 -7.50 10.93
N ASN A 163 -11.88 -7.23 10.88
CA ASN A 163 -12.50 -6.11 11.60
C ASN A 163 -12.22 -6.21 13.10
N SER A 164 -12.48 -7.36 13.72
CA SER A 164 -12.23 -7.57 15.15
C SER A 164 -10.75 -7.41 15.49
N ARG A 165 -9.85 -7.93 14.67
CA ARG A 165 -8.39 -7.84 14.88
C ARG A 165 -7.88 -6.42 14.75
N PHE A 166 -8.39 -5.68 13.76
CA PHE A 166 -8.05 -4.28 13.60
C PHE A 166 -8.54 -3.45 14.79
N MET A 167 -9.75 -3.72 15.28
CA MET A 167 -10.28 -3.04 16.47
C MET A 167 -9.49 -3.41 17.74
N GLU A 168 -9.05 -4.65 17.89
CA GLU A 168 -8.10 -5.04 18.96
C GLU A 168 -6.80 -4.24 18.87
N LEU A 169 -6.25 -4.06 17.66
CA LEU A 169 -5.06 -3.25 17.46
C LEU A 169 -5.30 -1.79 17.87
N LEU A 170 -6.44 -1.20 17.50
CA LEU A 170 -6.81 0.16 17.92
C LEU A 170 -7.00 0.26 19.44
N LYS A 171 -7.54 -0.79 20.09
CA LYS A 171 -7.66 -0.87 21.57
C LYS A 171 -6.29 -0.95 22.23
N ALA A 172 -5.38 -1.77 21.69
CA ALA A 172 -4.05 -2.00 22.23
C ALA A 172 -3.13 -0.78 22.09
N HIS A 173 -3.31 0.00 21.02
CA HIS A 173 -2.46 1.16 20.69
C HIS A 173 -3.27 2.46 20.59
N PRO A 174 -3.87 2.93 21.71
CA PRO A 174 -4.72 4.12 21.70
C PRO A 174 -3.93 5.40 21.37
N GLU A 175 -2.60 5.37 21.47
CA GLU A 175 -1.74 6.50 21.17
C GLU A 175 -1.11 6.46 19.75
N ALA A 176 -1.42 5.46 18.92
CA ALA A 176 -0.88 5.38 17.56
C ALA A 176 -1.48 6.44 16.62
N LEU A 177 -0.74 6.86 15.59
CA LEU A 177 -1.22 7.80 14.56
C LEU A 177 -1.67 9.18 15.12
N GLN A 178 -0.96 9.78 16.08
CA GLN A 178 -1.32 11.09 16.65
C GLN A 178 -1.43 12.24 15.64
N ARG A 179 -0.75 12.10 14.49
CA ARG A 179 -0.69 13.11 13.43
C ARG A 179 -1.71 12.86 12.32
N LEU A 180 -2.65 11.93 12.52
CA LEU A 180 -3.65 11.54 11.53
C LEU A 180 -4.54 12.71 11.13
N VAL A 181 -4.43 13.12 9.86
CA VAL A 181 -5.24 14.15 9.21
C VAL A 181 -6.41 13.51 8.46
N ALA A 182 -6.18 12.35 7.86
CA ALA A 182 -7.14 11.63 7.06
C ALA A 182 -7.16 10.15 7.42
N PHE A 183 -8.36 9.61 7.61
CA PHE A 183 -8.55 8.21 7.87
C PHE A 183 -9.67 7.66 6.99
N LYS A 184 -9.32 6.75 6.09
CA LYS A 184 -10.26 6.10 5.19
C LYS A 184 -10.37 4.62 5.54
N LEU A 185 -11.57 4.14 5.79
CA LEU A 185 -11.87 2.73 5.97
C LEU A 185 -12.82 2.30 4.87
N PHE A 186 -12.40 1.31 4.09
CA PHE A 186 -13.23 0.68 3.08
C PHE A 186 -13.76 -0.63 3.63
N PHE A 187 -15.08 -0.79 3.66
CA PHE A 187 -15.74 -2.03 4.09
C PHE A 187 -16.11 -2.86 2.86
N GLY A 188 -16.04 -4.19 2.94
CA GLY A 188 -16.72 -5.03 1.97
C GLY A 188 -18.24 -4.95 2.10
N HIS A 189 -18.97 -5.31 1.04
CA HIS A 189 -20.44 -5.22 0.89
C HIS A 189 -21.31 -5.80 2.03
N THR A 190 -20.73 -6.52 2.98
CA THR A 190 -21.45 -7.11 4.12
C THR A 190 -20.84 -6.72 5.48
N ASP A 191 -19.81 -5.88 5.48
CA ASP A 191 -18.86 -5.69 6.58
C ASP A 191 -19.12 -4.46 7.46
N LEU A 192 -20.38 -4.25 7.86
CA LEU A 192 -20.67 -3.17 8.79
C LEU A 192 -20.06 -3.44 10.18
N LEU A 193 -19.49 -2.39 10.78
CA LEU A 193 -18.95 -2.47 12.13
C LEU A 193 -20.06 -2.77 13.14
N THR A 194 -19.81 -3.69 14.06
CA THR A 194 -20.72 -3.88 15.20
C THR A 194 -20.75 -2.63 16.07
N ARG A 195 -21.77 -2.51 16.93
CA ARG A 195 -21.87 -1.40 17.90
C ARG A 195 -20.63 -1.31 18.80
N GLU A 196 -20.06 -2.44 19.21
CA GLU A 196 -18.85 -2.48 20.02
C GLU A 196 -17.64 -1.97 19.23
N GLN A 197 -17.45 -2.46 17.99
CA GLN A 197 -16.36 -2.03 17.12
C GLN A 197 -16.46 -0.53 16.78
N THR A 198 -17.68 -0.03 16.56
CA THR A 198 -17.95 1.40 16.37
C THR A 198 -17.55 2.21 17.60
N ALA A 199 -17.85 1.73 18.81
CA ALA A 199 -17.46 2.41 20.05
C ALA A 199 -15.93 2.45 20.22
N VAL A 200 -15.23 1.39 19.82
CA VAL A 200 -13.76 1.31 19.84
C VAL A 200 -13.15 2.31 18.87
N LEU A 201 -13.62 2.31 17.62
CA LEU A 201 -13.18 3.24 16.60
C LEU A 201 -13.44 4.69 17.05
N ALA A 202 -14.64 4.99 17.57
CA ALA A 202 -14.97 6.31 18.07
C ALA A 202 -14.06 6.74 19.25
N LYS A 203 -13.74 5.83 20.16
CA LYS A 203 -12.81 6.09 21.27
C LYS A 203 -11.41 6.38 20.75
N PHE A 204 -10.91 5.61 19.80
CA PHE A 204 -9.61 5.82 19.16
C PHE A 204 -9.55 7.19 18.46
N LEU A 205 -10.57 7.53 17.67
CA LEU A 205 -10.60 8.78 16.91
C LEU A 205 -10.77 10.03 17.78
N ARG A 206 -11.39 9.90 18.97
CA ARG A 206 -11.53 11.02 19.92
C ARG A 206 -10.19 11.64 20.31
N GLY A 207 -9.10 10.86 20.32
CA GLY A 207 -7.76 11.34 20.60
C GLY A 207 -7.12 12.17 19.46
N ARG A 208 -7.70 12.16 18.25
CA ARG A 208 -7.06 12.70 17.04
C ARG A 208 -7.52 14.11 16.71
N LYS A 209 -7.00 15.10 17.43
CA LYS A 209 -7.33 16.53 17.25
C LYS A 209 -7.00 17.09 15.86
N THR A 210 -6.06 16.46 15.17
CA THR A 210 -5.59 16.84 13.82
C THR A 210 -6.43 16.23 12.71
N LEU A 211 -7.34 15.30 13.02
CA LEU A 211 -8.20 14.65 12.03
C LEU A 211 -9.12 15.69 11.38
N ARG A 212 -9.17 15.67 10.05
CA ARG A 212 -9.98 16.55 9.21
C ARG A 212 -10.84 15.79 8.21
N MET A 213 -10.47 14.55 7.91
CA MET A 213 -11.22 13.67 7.01
C MET A 213 -11.37 12.29 7.64
N LEU A 214 -12.62 11.86 7.80
CA LEU A 214 -12.99 10.48 8.08
C LEU A 214 -13.86 10.02 6.91
N ASP A 215 -13.40 9.00 6.21
CA ASP A 215 -14.11 8.40 5.08
C ASP A 215 -14.44 6.96 5.46
N LEU A 216 -15.73 6.65 5.52
CA LEU A 216 -16.25 5.32 5.82
C LEU A 216 -17.03 4.88 4.59
N ALA A 217 -16.32 4.36 3.61
CA ALA A 217 -16.90 3.98 2.32
C ALA A 217 -17.24 2.49 2.34
N ASP A 218 -18.46 2.16 1.93
CA ASP A 218 -18.75 0.83 1.44
C ASP A 218 -18.09 0.71 0.07
N ASN A 219 -17.31 -0.34 -0.14
CA ASN A 219 -16.79 -0.64 -1.47
C ASN A 219 -17.97 -1.14 -2.31
N ASP A 220 -18.73 -0.22 -2.90
CA ASP A 220 -19.57 -0.47 -4.08
C ASP A 220 -18.65 -0.79 -5.27
N ILE A 221 -17.86 -1.85 -5.15
CA ILE A 221 -17.22 -2.49 -6.29
C ILE A 221 -18.26 -3.46 -6.83
N ASN A 222 -19.38 -2.90 -7.31
CA ASN A 222 -20.07 -3.50 -8.43
C ASN A 222 -19.10 -3.39 -9.61
N MET A 223 -18.15 -4.32 -9.68
CA MET A 223 -17.63 -4.77 -10.95
C MET A 223 -18.85 -5.34 -11.67
N GLU A 224 -19.60 -4.47 -12.36
CA GLU A 224 -20.38 -4.91 -13.51
C GLU A 224 -19.37 -5.54 -14.46
N GLU A 225 -19.19 -6.86 -14.33
CA GLU A 225 -18.68 -7.69 -15.41
C GLU A 225 -19.62 -7.44 -16.60
N GLY A 226 -19.13 -6.68 -17.57
CA GLY A 226 -19.83 -6.44 -18.82
C GLY A 226 -20.23 -7.77 -19.44
N ALA A 227 -21.54 -7.95 -19.60
CA ALA A 227 -22.16 -8.96 -20.43
C ALA A 227 -21.84 -8.77 -21.92
#